data_AF-A0A4Y2JXU1-F1
#
_entry.id   AF-A0A4Y2JXU1-F1
#
_cell.length_a   1.000
_cell.length_b   1.000
_cell.length_c   1.000
_cell.angle_alpha   90.00
_cell.angle_beta   90.00
_cell.angle_gamma   90.00
#
_symmetry.space_group_name_H-M   'P 1'
#
loop_
_entity.id
_entity.type
_entity.pdbx_description
1 polymer ?
#
loop_
_entity_poly.entity_id
_entity_poly.type
_entity_poly.pdbx_seq_one_letter_code
_entity_poly.pdbx_strand_id
1 'polypeptide(L)'
;MKQPQGFINLDKPNHVCLLKRALYGLHQSGREWFYKIHSVLASLNFQTLDWVNCVYVYKNNIVLFLYVDDIVIFGRTEQHITDIVKLLSDKFDLMVLGKTRKLLGVEFEEMNNKLYIHQCDCISRIFKTYENYEIPIISLPIAQGVIPSKLQCPSNSEEIAEIEKLPYRNLIGCLAYIADRTRPDISYAINILSQFQSNPGISLWNALLKLLGYVRSTRNKKLELSQINEFKINCYSDASFASNRDDRTSMVRMILFIDKSPILWKTNKQKCSVEILKIPIDLALPPEADGYGGSPILIR
;
A
#
# COMPACT_ATOMS: atom_id res chain seq x y z
N MET A 1 -23.36 3.49 31.94
CA MET A 1 -21.98 4.04 31.92
C MET A 1 -21.32 3.71 33.26
N LYS A 2 -20.01 3.42 33.29
CA LYS A 2 -19.24 3.11 34.50
C LYS A 2 -18.01 4.02 34.57
N GLN A 3 -17.41 4.16 35.75
CA GLN A 3 -16.14 4.88 35.90
C GLN A 3 -15.02 4.13 35.16
N PRO A 4 -14.12 4.85 34.47
CA PRO A 4 -13.01 4.22 33.78
C PRO A 4 -12.00 3.66 34.78
N GLN A 5 -11.32 2.59 34.37
CA GLN A 5 -10.27 1.94 35.17
C GLN A 5 -9.16 2.96 35.49
N GLY A 6 -8.73 3.01 36.76
CA GLY A 6 -7.74 3.99 37.25
C GLY A 6 -8.32 5.32 37.75
N PHE A 7 -9.60 5.60 37.52
CA PHE A 7 -10.30 6.81 38.01
C PHE A 7 -11.52 6.48 38.89
N ILE A 8 -11.49 5.31 39.54
CA ILE A 8 -12.58 4.87 40.40
C ILE A 8 -12.58 5.70 41.68
N ASN A 9 -13.69 6.37 41.97
CA ASN A 9 -13.91 7.11 43.20
C ASN A 9 -14.88 6.32 44.09
N LEU A 10 -14.36 5.76 45.19
CA LEU A 10 -15.12 4.94 46.14
C LEU A 10 -16.19 5.74 46.87
N ASP A 11 -15.99 7.03 47.10
CA ASP A 11 -16.93 7.91 47.79
C ASP A 11 -18.12 8.29 46.88
N LYS A 12 -17.95 8.17 45.56
CA LYS A 12 -18.97 8.51 44.56
C LYS A 12 -19.12 7.37 43.54
N PRO A 13 -19.58 6.18 43.94
CA PRO A 13 -19.56 4.98 43.10
C PRO A 13 -20.48 5.10 41.87
N ASN A 14 -21.53 5.91 41.94
CA ASN A 14 -22.51 6.11 40.87
C ASN A 14 -22.14 7.25 39.91
N HIS A 15 -21.07 8.01 40.17
CA HIS A 15 -20.65 9.08 39.27
C HIS A 15 -20.00 8.50 38.02
N VAL A 16 -20.04 9.26 36.92
CA VAL A 16 -19.35 8.93 35.66
C VAL A 16 -18.50 10.11 35.22
N CYS A 17 -17.44 9.84 34.46
CA CYS A 17 -16.56 10.89 33.94
C CYS A 17 -17.17 11.50 32.67
N LEU A 18 -17.31 12.83 32.65
CA LEU A 18 -17.63 13.56 31.42
C LEU A 18 -16.37 13.70 30.57
N LEU A 19 -16.42 13.16 29.36
CA LEU A 19 -15.31 13.28 28.43
C LEU A 19 -15.33 14.65 27.72
N LYS A 20 -14.30 15.47 27.95
CA LYS A 20 -14.18 16.82 27.37
C LYS A 20 -13.34 16.89 26.09
N ARG A 21 -12.55 15.85 25.78
CA ARG A 21 -11.68 15.75 24.60
C ARG A 21 -11.75 14.35 24.03
N ALA A 22 -11.49 14.20 22.74
CA ALA A 22 -11.49 12.89 22.11
C ALA A 22 -10.37 12.01 22.70
N LEU A 23 -10.69 10.75 23.05
CA LEU A 23 -9.75 9.75 23.56
C LEU A 23 -9.44 8.71 22.50
N TYR A 24 -8.23 8.19 22.50
CA TYR A 24 -7.87 7.09 21.61
C TYR A 24 -8.86 5.93 21.73
N GLY A 25 -9.23 5.34 20.59
CA GLY A 25 -10.18 4.23 20.51
C GLY A 25 -11.66 4.61 20.39
N LEU A 26 -12.04 5.89 20.52
CA LEU A 26 -13.39 6.31 20.15
C LEU A 26 -13.51 6.46 18.64
N HIS A 27 -14.70 6.15 18.11
CA HIS A 27 -15.00 6.24 16.68
C HIS A 27 -14.71 7.63 16.08
N GLN A 28 -14.98 8.70 16.84
CA GLN A 28 -14.74 10.08 16.40
C GLN A 28 -13.30 10.58 16.56
N SER A 29 -12.45 9.89 17.32
CA SER A 29 -11.17 10.47 17.73
C SER A 29 -10.18 10.70 16.60
N GLY A 30 -10.15 9.82 15.61
CA GLY A 30 -9.33 10.03 14.41
C GLY A 30 -9.74 11.29 13.64
N ARG A 31 -11.04 11.58 13.58
CA ARG A 31 -11.57 12.77 12.91
C ARG A 31 -11.24 14.05 13.67
N GLU A 32 -11.43 14.05 14.99
CA GLU A 32 -11.09 15.19 15.84
C GLU A 32 -9.59 15.49 15.81
N TRP A 33 -8.76 14.44 15.82
CA TRP A 33 -7.31 14.57 15.63
C TRP A 33 -6.98 15.19 14.28
N PHE A 34 -7.57 14.68 13.19
CA PHE A 34 -7.36 15.22 11.85
C PHE A 34 -7.72 16.71 11.76
N TYR A 35 -8.87 17.13 12.30
CA TYR A 35 -9.23 18.56 12.30
C TYR A 35 -8.25 19.40 13.11
N LYS A 36 -7.80 18.90 14.26
CA LYS A 36 -6.82 19.59 15.07
C LYS A 36 -5.52 19.81 14.31
N ILE A 37 -4.91 18.75 13.77
CA ILE A 37 -3.64 18.88 13.05
C ILE A 37 -3.78 19.68 11.76
N HIS A 38 -4.86 19.49 11.00
CA HIS A 38 -5.14 20.27 9.81
C HIS A 38 -5.23 21.77 10.12
N SER A 39 -5.96 22.16 11.18
CA SER A 39 -6.07 23.57 11.57
C SER A 39 -4.73 24.19 11.96
N VAL A 40 -3.87 23.42 12.64
CA VAL A 40 -2.53 23.89 13.02
C VAL A 40 -1.63 24.02 11.80
N LEU A 41 -1.60 23.03 10.91
CA LEU A 41 -0.82 23.08 9.67
C LEU A 41 -1.25 24.28 8.80
N ALA A 42 -2.55 24.50 8.63
CA ALA A 42 -3.06 25.67 7.93
C ALA A 42 -2.61 26.99 8.58
N SER A 43 -2.63 27.09 9.92
CA SER A 43 -2.13 28.28 10.64
C SER A 43 -0.62 28.52 10.48
N LEU A 44 0.13 27.46 10.16
CA LEU A 44 1.56 27.50 9.88
C LEU A 44 1.85 27.72 8.38
N ASN A 45 0.84 28.06 7.57
CA ASN A 45 0.93 28.27 6.12
C ASN A 45 1.29 27.02 5.29
N PHE A 46 0.98 25.83 5.79
CA PHE A 46 0.99 24.63 4.94
C PHE A 46 -0.21 24.66 3.98
N GLN A 47 0.03 24.26 2.73
CA GLN A 47 -0.98 24.16 1.70
C GLN A 47 -1.34 22.69 1.46
N THR A 48 -2.61 22.37 1.33
CA THR A 48 -3.06 21.03 0.93
C THR A 48 -2.94 20.84 -0.58
N LEU A 49 -2.73 19.61 -1.02
CA LEU A 49 -2.89 19.26 -2.43
C LEU A 49 -4.37 18.93 -2.72
N ASP A 50 -4.93 19.52 -3.78
CA ASP A 50 -6.35 19.34 -4.12
C ASP A 50 -6.69 17.89 -4.52
N TRP A 51 -5.71 17.16 -5.07
CA TRP A 51 -5.88 15.80 -5.58
C TRP A 51 -5.44 14.72 -4.58
N VAL A 52 -4.87 15.07 -3.42
CA VAL A 52 -4.44 14.10 -2.40
C VAL A 52 -4.76 14.58 -0.99
N ASN A 53 -5.54 13.78 -0.28
CA ASN A 53 -5.81 14.03 1.14
C ASN A 53 -4.57 13.77 1.99
N CYS A 54 -4.47 14.52 3.11
CA CYS A 54 -3.41 14.34 4.11
C CYS A 54 -1.97 14.55 3.60
N VAL A 55 -1.82 15.19 2.44
CA VAL A 55 -0.53 15.68 1.94
C VAL A 55 -0.53 17.19 2.00
N TYR A 56 0.51 17.74 2.62
CA TYR A 56 0.69 19.16 2.80
C TYR A 56 2.04 19.59 2.23
N VAL A 57 2.08 20.75 1.58
CA VAL A 57 3.30 21.34 1.02
C VAL A 57 3.60 22.63 1.76
N TYR A 58 4.88 22.85 2.06
CA TYR A 58 5.35 24.09 2.68
C TYR A 58 6.51 24.70 1.88
N LYS A 59 6.29 25.93 1.41
CA LYS A 59 7.25 26.73 0.63
C LYS A 59 7.90 25.97 -0.53
N ASN A 60 7.17 25.06 -1.18
CA ASN A 60 7.62 24.17 -2.27
C ASN A 60 8.88 23.33 -2.01
N ASN A 61 9.38 23.31 -0.77
CA ASN A 61 10.62 22.63 -0.41
C ASN A 61 10.39 21.45 0.54
N ILE A 62 9.16 21.31 1.04
CA ILE A 62 8.78 20.35 2.06
C ILE A 62 7.43 19.76 1.71
N VAL A 63 7.34 18.44 1.78
CA VAL A 63 6.10 17.68 1.68
C VAL A 63 5.91 16.93 3.00
N LEU A 64 4.77 17.14 3.65
CA LEU A 64 4.37 16.46 4.86
C LEU A 64 3.22 15.51 4.51
N PHE A 65 3.43 14.22 4.75
CA PHE A 65 2.43 13.17 4.61
C PHE A 65 1.94 12.75 6.00
N LEU A 66 0.64 12.81 6.21
CA LEU A 66 -0.01 12.43 7.46
C LEU A 66 -0.80 11.12 7.26
N TYR A 67 -0.50 10.12 8.06
CA TYR A 67 -1.28 8.89 8.14
C TYR A 67 -1.70 8.61 9.58
N VAL A 68 -2.97 8.88 9.90
CA VAL A 68 -3.51 8.78 11.26
C VAL A 68 -2.68 9.64 12.22
N ASP A 69 -1.82 9.03 13.02
CA ASP A 69 -0.90 9.66 13.98
C ASP A 69 0.55 9.75 13.46
N ASP A 70 0.90 8.99 12.42
CA ASP A 70 2.24 9.00 11.84
C ASP A 70 2.40 10.17 10.85
N ILE A 71 3.47 10.95 11.00
CA ILE A 71 3.83 12.08 10.13
C ILE A 71 5.16 11.78 9.45
N VAL A 72 5.18 11.82 8.12
CA VAL A 72 6.41 11.70 7.32
C VAL A 72 6.72 13.02 6.64
N ILE A 73 7.92 13.53 6.87
CA ILE A 73 8.38 14.80 6.30
C ILE A 73 9.46 14.54 5.27
N PHE A 74 9.20 14.94 4.04
CA PHE A 74 10.15 14.99 2.94
C PHE A 74 10.61 16.44 2.79
N GLY A 75 11.91 16.66 2.65
CA GLY A 75 12.46 18.01 2.50
C GLY A 75 13.66 18.04 1.58
N ARG A 76 13.93 19.20 0.98
CA ARG A 76 15.07 19.35 0.07
C ARG A 76 16.43 19.19 0.77
N THR A 77 16.50 19.57 2.05
CA THR A 77 17.70 19.46 2.90
C THR A 77 17.30 18.98 4.29
N GLU A 78 18.23 18.36 5.02
CA GLU A 78 18.00 17.96 6.41
C GLU A 78 17.70 19.16 7.33
N GLN A 79 18.27 20.32 7.01
CA GLN A 79 18.00 21.56 7.74
C GLN A 79 16.52 21.96 7.64
N HIS A 80 15.96 21.96 6.42
CA HIS A 80 14.53 22.25 6.21
C HIS A 80 13.63 21.29 6.98
N ILE A 81 13.97 20.01 7.02
CA ILE A 81 13.21 19.01 7.79
C ILE A 81 13.29 19.34 9.28
N THR A 82 14.49 19.60 9.79
CA THR A 82 14.74 19.92 11.22
C THR A 82 13.98 21.17 11.66
N ASP A 83 13.91 22.20 10.82
CA ASP A 83 13.20 23.44 11.12
C ASP A 83 11.69 23.20 11.22
N ILE A 84 11.11 22.33 10.37
CA ILE A 84 9.70 21.95 10.49
C ILE A 84 9.45 21.08 11.69
N VAL A 85 10.34 20.14 12.02
CA VAL A 85 10.21 19.35 13.26
C VAL A 85 10.10 20.29 14.45
N LYS A 86 11.00 21.27 14.57
CA LYS A 86 10.95 22.28 15.65
C LYS A 86 9.64 23.06 15.65
N LEU A 87 9.20 23.53 14.49
CA LEU A 87 7.95 24.28 14.36
C LEU A 87 6.71 23.47 14.81
N LEU A 88 6.69 22.17 14.51
CA LEU A 88 5.61 21.29 14.94
C LEU A 88 5.74 20.90 16.42
N SER A 89 6.96 20.73 16.95
CA SER A 89 7.22 20.46 18.37
C SER A 89 6.74 21.59 19.30
N ASP A 90 6.66 22.82 18.80
CA ASP A 90 6.06 23.94 19.55
C ASP A 90 4.53 23.81 19.71
N LYS A 91 3.88 22.96 18.91
CA LYS A 91 2.42 22.79 18.87
C LYS A 91 1.96 21.42 19.36
N PHE A 92 2.79 20.41 19.21
CA PHE A 92 2.49 19.01 19.52
C PHE A 92 3.64 18.38 20.30
N ASP A 93 3.29 17.46 21.19
CA ASP A 93 4.27 16.57 21.82
C ASP A 93 4.64 15.49 20.79
N LEU A 94 5.86 15.59 20.24
CA LEU A 94 6.30 14.79 19.10
C LEU A 94 7.47 13.89 19.48
N MET A 95 7.41 12.64 19.02
CA MET A 95 8.49 11.69 19.08
C MET A 95 9.10 11.52 17.69
N VAL A 96 10.34 11.99 17.52
CA VAL A 96 11.10 11.83 16.28
C VAL A 96 11.65 10.40 16.21
N LEU A 97 11.17 9.60 15.26
CA LEU A 97 11.61 8.23 15.03
C LEU A 97 12.84 8.14 14.11
N GLY A 98 13.25 9.27 13.54
CA GLY A 98 14.41 9.39 12.66
C GLY A 98 14.07 9.04 11.22
N LYS A 99 15.08 8.59 10.47
CA LYS A 99 14.93 8.27 9.04
C LYS A 99 13.89 7.17 8.83
N THR A 100 12.97 7.43 7.90
CA THR A 100 11.87 6.51 7.59
C THR A 100 12.40 5.22 6.97
N ARG A 101 12.38 4.13 7.74
CA ARG A 101 12.78 2.79 7.26
C ARG A 101 11.58 1.92 6.89
N LYS A 102 10.41 2.23 7.46
CA LYS A 102 9.19 1.45 7.26
C LYS A 102 7.97 2.34 7.41
N LEU A 103 7.04 2.28 6.46
CA LEU A 103 5.78 3.01 6.49
C LEU A 103 4.70 2.11 5.90
N LEU A 104 3.60 1.91 6.64
CA LEU A 104 2.48 1.05 6.21
C LEU A 104 2.92 -0.37 5.80
N GLY A 105 4.00 -0.91 6.35
CA GLY A 105 4.50 -2.22 5.97
C GLY A 105 5.19 -2.27 4.59
N VAL A 106 5.52 -1.12 4.00
CA VAL A 106 6.55 -0.96 2.96
C VAL A 106 7.84 -0.56 3.65
N GLU A 107 8.95 -1.16 3.24
CA GLU A 107 10.28 -0.92 3.77
C GLU A 107 11.09 -0.11 2.77
N PHE A 108 11.88 0.83 3.29
CA PHE A 108 12.74 1.72 2.53
C PHE A 108 14.18 1.44 2.89
N GLU A 109 15.00 1.23 1.86
CA GLU A 109 16.40 0.90 2.02
C GLU A 109 17.23 1.77 1.10
N GLU A 110 18.25 2.41 1.67
CA GLU A 110 19.20 3.18 0.90
C GLU A 110 20.53 2.44 0.83
N MET A 111 20.99 2.19 -0.40
CA MET A 111 22.27 1.53 -0.68
C MET A 111 22.97 2.26 -1.82
N ASN A 112 24.24 2.62 -1.64
CA ASN A 112 25.04 3.26 -2.69
C ASN A 112 24.36 4.49 -3.34
N ASN A 113 23.77 5.38 -2.51
CA ASN A 113 22.99 6.55 -2.92
C ASN A 113 21.76 6.24 -3.78
N LYS A 114 21.23 5.01 -3.69
CA LYS A 114 19.98 4.61 -4.35
C LYS A 114 18.95 4.23 -3.31
N LEU A 115 17.72 4.64 -3.54
CA LEU A 115 16.55 4.32 -2.73
C LEU A 115 15.82 3.11 -3.33
N TYR A 116 15.57 2.13 -2.47
CA TYR A 116 14.83 0.92 -2.77
C TYR A 116 13.59 0.81 -1.90
N ILE A 117 12.51 0.28 -2.47
CA ILE A 117 11.33 -0.15 -1.71
C ILE A 117 11.11 -1.65 -1.83
N HIS A 118 10.74 -2.28 -0.72
CA HIS A 118 10.43 -3.72 -0.67
C HIS A 118 9.50 -4.07 0.50
N GLN A 119 9.12 -5.34 0.59
CA GLN A 119 8.23 -5.87 1.64
C GLN A 119 8.70 -7.23 2.16
N CYS A 120 10.01 -7.43 2.25
CA CYS A 120 10.64 -8.69 2.68
C CYS A 120 10.12 -9.16 4.04
N ASP A 121 9.98 -8.27 5.03
CA ASP A 121 9.44 -8.59 6.35
C ASP A 121 7.97 -9.02 6.28
N CYS A 122 7.17 -8.30 5.49
CA CYS A 122 5.75 -8.57 5.32
C CYS A 122 5.54 -9.94 4.66
N ILE A 123 6.30 -10.22 3.59
CA ILE A 123 6.30 -11.52 2.92
C ILE A 123 6.70 -12.64 3.89
N SER A 124 7.73 -12.42 4.70
CA SER A 124 8.22 -13.42 5.67
C SER A 124 7.18 -13.71 6.76
N ARG A 125 6.47 -12.68 7.24
CA ARG A 125 5.34 -12.84 8.18
C ARG A 125 4.17 -13.59 7.56
N ILE A 126 3.79 -13.25 6.33
CA ILE A 126 2.71 -13.95 5.61
C ILE A 126 3.09 -15.41 5.45
N PHE A 127 4.31 -15.72 4.99
CA PHE A 127 4.76 -17.10 4.86
C PHE A 127 4.63 -17.89 6.18
N LYS A 128 5.06 -17.29 7.30
CA LYS A 128 4.92 -17.91 8.64
C LYS A 128 3.47 -18.23 9.00
N THR A 129 2.51 -17.38 8.62
CA THR A 129 1.08 -17.63 8.85
C THR A 129 0.54 -18.85 8.11
N TYR A 130 1.14 -19.22 6.97
CA TYR A 130 0.70 -20.34 6.12
C TYR A 130 1.68 -21.52 6.13
N GLU A 131 2.59 -21.58 7.10
CA GLU A 131 3.67 -22.59 7.14
C GLU A 131 3.15 -24.03 7.30
N ASN A 132 1.92 -24.20 7.79
CA ASN A 132 1.26 -25.50 7.95
C ASN A 132 0.77 -26.09 6.62
N TYR A 133 0.77 -25.32 5.53
CA TYR A 133 0.38 -25.80 4.21
C TYR A 133 1.61 -26.20 3.39
N GLU A 134 1.43 -27.17 2.50
CA GLU A 134 2.45 -27.48 1.50
C GLU A 134 2.54 -26.34 0.48
N ILE A 135 3.68 -25.64 0.45
CA ILE A 135 3.90 -24.46 -0.41
C ILE A 135 4.98 -24.80 -1.44
N PRO A 136 4.59 -25.19 -2.67
CA PRO A 136 5.54 -25.53 -3.72
C PRO A 136 6.29 -24.27 -4.18
N ILE A 137 7.62 -24.38 -4.29
CA ILE A 137 8.44 -23.30 -4.86
C ILE A 137 8.40 -23.40 -6.38
N ILE A 138 7.98 -22.32 -7.03
CA ILE A 138 7.94 -22.21 -8.49
C ILE A 138 8.68 -20.97 -8.97
N SER A 139 9.07 -20.95 -10.25
CA SER A 139 9.88 -19.89 -10.87
C SER A 139 9.05 -18.77 -11.52
N LEU A 140 7.73 -18.96 -11.69
CA LEU A 140 6.83 -18.01 -12.33
C LEU A 140 5.65 -17.69 -11.40
N PRO A 141 5.10 -16.45 -11.40
CA PRO A 141 3.89 -16.14 -10.64
C PRO A 141 2.68 -17.00 -11.05
N ILE A 142 2.57 -17.28 -12.35
CA ILE A 142 1.55 -18.14 -12.95
C ILE A 142 2.17 -18.82 -14.17
N ALA A 143 1.94 -20.12 -14.33
CA ALA A 143 2.46 -20.85 -15.49
C ALA A 143 1.73 -20.44 -16.78
N GLN A 144 2.45 -20.45 -17.90
CA GLN A 144 1.86 -20.14 -19.20
C GLN A 144 0.77 -21.15 -19.54
N GLY A 145 -0.34 -20.68 -20.12
CA GLY A 145 -1.48 -21.53 -20.49
C GLY A 145 -2.44 -21.87 -19.34
N VAL A 146 -2.11 -21.52 -18.09
CA VAL A 146 -3.06 -21.63 -16.98
C VAL A 146 -4.13 -20.56 -17.12
N ILE A 147 -5.33 -20.98 -17.47
CA ILE A 147 -6.51 -20.11 -17.55
C ILE A 147 -7.55 -20.63 -16.55
N PRO A 148 -7.58 -20.06 -15.35
CA PRO A 148 -8.61 -20.33 -14.35
C PRO A 148 -10.01 -20.17 -14.91
N SER A 149 -10.93 -21.05 -14.50
CA SER A 149 -12.31 -21.06 -14.95
C SER A 149 -13.23 -21.48 -13.82
N LYS A 150 -14.49 -21.06 -13.86
CA LYS A 150 -15.56 -21.50 -12.95
C LYS A 150 -15.78 -23.01 -12.96
N LEU A 151 -15.33 -23.72 -13.99
CA LEU A 151 -15.30 -25.19 -14.01
C LEU A 151 -14.43 -25.78 -12.88
N GLN A 152 -13.53 -24.99 -12.31
CA GLN A 152 -12.68 -25.38 -11.18
C GLN A 152 -13.32 -25.03 -9.83
N CYS A 153 -14.47 -24.34 -9.80
CA CYS A 153 -15.21 -24.10 -8.57
C CYS A 153 -15.81 -25.40 -8.04
N PRO A 154 -15.97 -25.52 -6.71
CA PRO A 154 -16.48 -26.73 -6.09
C PRO A 154 -17.89 -27.01 -6.60
N SER A 155 -18.16 -28.27 -6.96
CA SER A 155 -19.42 -28.70 -7.59
C SER A 155 -20.24 -29.65 -6.72
N ASN A 156 -19.65 -30.20 -5.66
CA ASN A 156 -20.30 -31.10 -4.71
C ASN A 156 -20.15 -30.60 -3.26
N SER A 157 -20.95 -31.15 -2.35
CA SER A 157 -20.98 -30.73 -0.94
C SER A 157 -19.67 -30.99 -0.18
N GLU A 158 -18.91 -32.01 -0.59
CA GLU A 158 -17.64 -32.38 0.06
C GLU A 158 -16.55 -31.35 -0.24
N GLU A 159 -16.40 -30.95 -1.51
CA GLU A 159 -15.45 -29.92 -1.94
C GLU A 159 -15.79 -28.54 -1.33
N ILE A 160 -17.08 -28.21 -1.21
CA ILE A 160 -17.53 -26.98 -0.55
C ILE A 160 -17.10 -26.99 0.92
N ALA A 161 -17.36 -28.08 1.64
CA ALA A 161 -16.98 -28.21 3.04
C ALA A 161 -15.46 -28.21 3.27
N GLU A 162 -14.67 -28.66 2.30
CA GLU A 162 -13.21 -28.58 2.34
C GLU A 162 -12.72 -27.14 2.16
N ILE A 163 -13.20 -26.42 1.13
CA ILE A 163 -12.71 -25.07 0.83
C ILE A 163 -13.13 -24.04 1.88
N GLU A 164 -14.30 -24.20 2.52
CA GLU A 164 -14.76 -23.30 3.58
C GLU A 164 -13.79 -23.22 4.77
N LYS A 165 -13.00 -24.28 4.99
CA LYS A 165 -11.97 -24.32 6.04
C LYS A 165 -10.68 -23.59 5.64
N LEU A 166 -10.51 -23.29 4.35
CA LEU A 166 -9.28 -22.73 3.81
C LEU A 166 -9.35 -21.19 3.74
N PRO A 167 -8.33 -20.47 4.24
CA PRO A 167 -8.31 -19.01 4.29
C PRO A 167 -7.98 -18.35 2.92
N TYR A 168 -8.66 -18.74 1.85
CA TYR A 168 -8.40 -18.30 0.48
C TYR A 168 -8.46 -16.77 0.35
N ARG A 169 -9.56 -16.15 0.80
CA ARG A 169 -9.78 -14.70 0.71
C ARG A 169 -8.75 -13.90 1.49
N ASN A 170 -8.31 -14.43 2.64
CA ASN A 170 -7.30 -13.79 3.48
C ASN A 170 -5.95 -13.77 2.75
N LEU A 171 -5.54 -14.90 2.16
CA LEU A 171 -4.28 -14.99 1.43
C LEU A 171 -4.28 -14.10 0.17
N ILE A 172 -5.41 -14.05 -0.56
CA ILE A 172 -5.60 -13.11 -1.68
C ILE A 172 -5.39 -11.67 -1.21
N GLY A 173 -5.99 -11.27 -0.09
CA GLY A 173 -5.82 -9.92 0.46
C GLY A 173 -4.37 -9.59 0.80
N CYS A 174 -3.67 -10.52 1.46
CA CYS A 174 -2.26 -10.36 1.79
C CYS A 174 -1.38 -10.19 0.55
N LEU A 175 -1.57 -11.04 -0.46
CA LEU A 175 -0.76 -10.99 -1.68
C LEU A 175 -1.16 -9.82 -2.60
N ALA A 176 -2.43 -9.41 -2.61
CA ALA A 176 -2.88 -8.21 -3.30
C ALA A 176 -2.23 -6.95 -2.71
N TYR A 177 -2.09 -6.89 -1.38
CA TYR A 177 -1.36 -5.82 -0.73
C TYR A 177 0.11 -5.76 -1.20
N ILE A 178 0.79 -6.90 -1.30
CA ILE A 178 2.16 -6.95 -1.79
C ILE A 178 2.24 -6.54 -3.27
N ALA A 179 1.29 -7.02 -4.08
CA ALA A 179 1.22 -6.73 -5.50
C ALA A 179 1.08 -5.22 -5.76
N ASP A 180 0.16 -4.55 -5.06
CA ASP A 180 -0.14 -3.12 -5.22
C ASP A 180 1.00 -2.20 -4.76
N ARG A 181 1.78 -2.63 -3.77
CA ARG A 181 2.81 -1.77 -3.15
C ARG A 181 4.20 -1.94 -3.74
N THR A 182 4.68 -3.18 -3.94
CA THR A 182 6.10 -3.41 -4.31
C THR A 182 6.33 -4.51 -5.35
N ARG A 183 5.30 -5.28 -5.73
CA ARG A 183 5.44 -6.45 -6.62
C ARG A 183 4.53 -6.36 -7.85
N PRO A 184 4.84 -5.49 -8.82
CA PRO A 184 4.10 -5.43 -10.09
C PRO A 184 4.08 -6.78 -10.82
N ASP A 185 5.14 -7.60 -10.67
CA ASP A 185 5.29 -8.90 -11.33
C ASP A 185 4.22 -9.94 -10.95
N ILE A 186 3.58 -9.83 -9.77
CA ILE A 186 2.50 -10.75 -9.36
C ILE A 186 1.10 -10.19 -9.59
N SER A 187 0.97 -8.94 -10.02
CA SER A 187 -0.32 -8.23 -10.15
C SER A 187 -1.31 -8.97 -11.03
N TYR A 188 -0.83 -9.57 -12.13
CA TYR A 188 -1.67 -10.36 -13.02
C TYR A 188 -2.20 -11.65 -12.36
N ALA A 189 -1.32 -12.41 -11.72
CA ALA A 189 -1.71 -13.66 -11.06
C ALA A 189 -2.76 -13.40 -9.97
N ILE A 190 -2.58 -12.34 -9.19
CA ILE A 190 -3.56 -11.91 -8.18
C ILE A 190 -4.88 -11.46 -8.80
N ASN A 191 -4.84 -10.67 -9.86
CA ASN A 191 -6.06 -10.24 -10.54
C ASN A 191 -6.88 -11.43 -11.05
N ILE A 192 -6.24 -12.47 -11.57
CA ILE A 192 -6.96 -13.68 -11.99
C ILE A 192 -7.55 -14.43 -10.80
N LEU A 193 -6.72 -14.79 -9.83
CA LEU A 193 -7.13 -15.65 -8.73
C LEU A 193 -8.21 -14.99 -7.85
N SER A 194 -8.13 -13.67 -7.66
CA SER A 194 -9.13 -12.92 -6.88
C SER A 194 -10.56 -13.00 -7.42
N GLN A 195 -10.76 -13.36 -8.70
CA GLN A 195 -12.09 -13.53 -9.29
C GLN A 195 -12.90 -14.67 -8.65
N PHE A 196 -12.20 -15.63 -8.05
CA PHE A 196 -12.80 -16.80 -7.44
C PHE A 196 -12.90 -16.68 -5.91
N GLN A 197 -12.62 -15.51 -5.33
CA GLN A 197 -12.59 -15.32 -3.87
C GLN A 197 -13.90 -15.66 -3.14
N SER A 198 -15.03 -15.63 -3.85
CA SER A 198 -16.35 -15.95 -3.30
C SER A 198 -16.68 -17.45 -3.31
N ASN A 199 -16.09 -18.19 -4.24
CA ASN A 199 -16.30 -19.64 -4.35
C ASN A 199 -15.05 -20.31 -4.98
N PRO A 200 -13.94 -20.40 -4.22
CA PRO A 200 -12.69 -20.92 -4.77
C PRO A 200 -12.72 -22.44 -4.86
N GLY A 201 -12.04 -23.01 -5.86
CA GLY A 201 -11.80 -24.45 -5.93
C GLY A 201 -10.51 -24.87 -5.24
N ILE A 202 -10.38 -26.16 -4.91
CA ILE A 202 -9.16 -26.73 -4.34
C ILE A 202 -7.97 -26.55 -5.29
N SER A 203 -8.18 -26.70 -6.61
CA SER A 203 -7.12 -26.44 -7.60
C SER A 203 -6.67 -24.97 -7.60
N LEU A 204 -7.58 -24.03 -7.32
CA LEU A 204 -7.28 -22.60 -7.23
C LEU A 204 -6.58 -22.25 -5.92
N TRP A 205 -6.92 -22.92 -4.82
CA TRP A 205 -6.16 -22.84 -3.57
C TRP A 205 -4.71 -23.30 -3.77
N ASN A 206 -4.51 -24.45 -4.42
CA ASN A 206 -3.17 -24.95 -4.75
C ASN A 206 -2.40 -23.99 -5.67
N ALA A 207 -3.09 -23.34 -6.62
CA ALA A 207 -2.47 -22.30 -7.46
C ALA A 207 -2.06 -21.05 -6.64
N LEU A 208 -2.86 -20.68 -5.64
CA LEU A 208 -2.56 -19.57 -4.74
C LEU A 208 -1.36 -19.87 -3.82
N LEU A 209 -1.26 -21.10 -3.31
CA LEU A 209 -0.10 -21.55 -2.54
C LEU A 209 1.18 -21.57 -3.38
N LYS A 210 1.09 -21.99 -4.65
CA LYS A 210 2.20 -21.88 -5.61
C LYS A 210 2.66 -20.43 -5.82
N LEU A 211 1.71 -19.49 -5.95
CA LEU A 211 2.03 -18.06 -6.04
C LEU A 211 2.72 -17.55 -4.76
N LEU A 212 2.27 -17.98 -3.58
CA LEU A 212 2.93 -17.68 -2.31
C LEU A 212 4.38 -18.23 -2.30
N GLY A 213 4.59 -19.45 -2.81
CA GLY A 213 5.91 -20.05 -2.97
C GLY A 213 6.85 -19.23 -3.87
N TYR A 214 6.33 -18.71 -4.99
CA TYR A 214 7.06 -17.77 -5.84
C TYR A 214 7.43 -16.48 -5.11
N VAL A 215 6.46 -15.86 -4.41
CA VAL A 215 6.70 -14.62 -3.66
C VAL A 215 7.73 -14.83 -2.56
N ARG A 216 7.69 -15.98 -1.87
CA ARG A 216 8.68 -16.38 -0.86
C ARG A 216 10.09 -16.52 -1.45
N SER A 217 10.25 -17.27 -2.55
CA SER A 217 11.55 -17.49 -3.17
C SER A 217 12.16 -16.20 -3.71
N THR A 218 11.30 -15.24 -4.08
CA THR A 218 11.69 -13.93 -4.62
C THR A 218 11.51 -12.77 -3.62
N ARG A 219 11.45 -13.05 -2.31
CA ARG A 219 11.15 -12.05 -1.27
C ARG A 219 12.14 -10.88 -1.20
N ASN A 220 13.37 -11.10 -1.66
CA ASN A 220 14.45 -10.11 -1.65
C ASN A 220 14.43 -9.18 -2.87
N LYS A 221 13.46 -9.32 -3.80
CA LYS A 221 13.28 -8.36 -4.89
C LYS A 221 12.91 -6.99 -4.33
N LYS A 222 13.50 -5.94 -4.90
CA LYS A 222 13.30 -4.53 -4.51
C LYS A 222 13.05 -3.70 -5.75
N LEU A 223 12.26 -2.63 -5.64
CA LEU A 223 12.09 -1.63 -6.69
C LEU A 223 13.05 -0.46 -6.44
N GLU A 224 13.81 -0.06 -7.45
CA GLU A 224 14.72 1.10 -7.38
C GLU A 224 13.97 2.38 -7.78
N LEU A 225 13.88 3.36 -6.86
CA LEU A 225 13.17 4.62 -7.07
C LEU A 225 14.08 5.78 -7.52
N SER A 226 15.40 5.57 -7.49
CA SER A 226 16.39 6.61 -7.82
C SER A 226 16.81 6.64 -9.28
N GLN A 227 16.19 5.84 -10.18
CA GLN A 227 16.54 5.83 -11.60
C GLN A 227 15.79 6.93 -12.37
N ILE A 228 15.95 8.17 -11.90
CA ILE A 228 15.31 9.36 -12.46
C ILE A 228 16.40 10.37 -12.77
N ASN A 229 16.80 10.43 -14.05
CA ASN A 229 17.71 11.47 -14.56
C ASN A 229 16.94 12.64 -15.15
N GLU A 230 15.79 12.34 -15.77
CA GLU A 230 14.91 13.31 -16.41
C GLU A 230 13.47 13.06 -15.94
N PHE A 231 12.70 14.13 -15.74
CA PHE A 231 11.29 14.01 -15.39
C PHE A 231 10.44 13.64 -16.62
N LYS A 232 10.57 12.39 -17.09
CA LYS A 232 9.84 11.84 -18.23
C LYS A 232 8.84 10.79 -17.78
N ILE A 233 7.58 10.93 -18.16
CA ILE A 233 6.53 9.97 -17.81
C ILE A 233 6.40 8.96 -18.95
N ASN A 234 6.70 7.69 -18.68
CA ASN A 234 6.59 6.59 -19.63
C ASN A 234 5.45 5.65 -19.22
N CYS A 235 4.45 5.48 -20.07
CA CYS A 235 3.36 4.53 -19.85
C CYS A 235 3.43 3.35 -20.83
N TYR A 236 3.41 2.14 -20.30
CA TYR A 236 3.27 0.91 -21.07
C TYR A 236 1.93 0.28 -20.74
N SER A 237 1.16 -0.06 -21.77
CA SER A 237 -0.08 -0.80 -21.61
C SER A 237 -0.11 -2.00 -22.55
N ASP A 238 -0.76 -3.06 -22.09
CA ASP A 238 -1.00 -4.28 -22.83
C ASP A 238 -2.43 -4.73 -22.57
N ALA A 239 -3.11 -5.25 -23.60
CA ALA A 239 -4.48 -5.70 -23.52
C ALA A 239 -4.66 -7.04 -24.21
N SER A 240 -5.38 -7.96 -23.56
CA SER A 240 -5.78 -9.24 -24.16
C SER A 240 -7.23 -9.21 -24.60
N PHE A 241 -7.53 -9.83 -25.74
CA PHE A 241 -8.90 -9.96 -26.24
C PHE A 241 -9.58 -11.22 -25.69
N ALA A 242 -10.73 -11.05 -25.03
CA ALA A 242 -11.61 -12.14 -24.58
C ALA A 242 -10.87 -13.29 -23.85
N SER A 243 -9.85 -12.95 -23.06
CA SER A 243 -8.93 -13.90 -22.44
C SER A 243 -9.55 -14.70 -21.31
N ASN A 244 -10.60 -14.19 -20.66
CA ASN A 244 -11.32 -14.97 -19.69
C ASN A 244 -12.22 -15.99 -20.38
N ARG A 245 -12.07 -17.28 -20.02
CA ARG A 245 -12.87 -18.38 -20.58
C ARG A 245 -14.35 -18.28 -20.20
N ASP A 246 -14.67 -17.78 -19.02
CA ASP A 246 -16.04 -17.85 -18.50
C ASP A 246 -16.95 -16.73 -19.02
N ASP A 247 -16.45 -15.50 -19.09
CA ASP A 247 -17.24 -14.30 -19.42
C ASP A 247 -16.74 -13.58 -20.69
N ARG A 248 -15.70 -14.11 -21.35
CA ARG A 248 -15.09 -13.52 -22.56
C ARG A 248 -14.66 -12.07 -22.37
N THR A 249 -14.38 -11.66 -21.14
CA THR A 249 -13.87 -10.31 -20.84
C THR A 249 -12.38 -10.19 -21.18
N SER A 250 -12.02 -8.99 -21.60
CA SER A 250 -10.65 -8.60 -21.92
C SER A 250 -9.91 -8.17 -20.64
N MET A 251 -8.60 -8.38 -20.59
CA MET A 251 -7.75 -7.87 -19.51
C MET A 251 -6.92 -6.71 -20.03
N VAL A 252 -6.73 -5.69 -19.21
CA VAL A 252 -5.75 -4.63 -19.43
C VAL A 252 -4.74 -4.64 -18.32
N ARG A 253 -3.50 -4.40 -18.72
CA ARG A 253 -2.40 -4.08 -17.83
C ARG A 253 -1.84 -2.74 -18.22
N MET A 254 -1.43 -1.98 -17.22
CA MET A 254 -0.64 -0.79 -17.41
C MET A 254 0.44 -0.70 -16.35
N ILE A 255 1.55 -0.11 -16.72
CA ILE A 255 2.61 0.30 -15.80
C ILE A 255 3.15 1.66 -16.24
N LEU A 256 3.23 2.56 -15.28
CA LEU A 256 3.70 3.93 -15.41
C LEU A 256 5.04 4.07 -14.72
N PHE A 257 5.99 4.69 -15.42
CA PHE A 257 7.31 4.99 -14.93
C PHE A 257 7.55 6.50 -14.95
N ILE A 258 8.31 6.99 -13.97
CA ILE A 258 9.05 8.24 -14.11
C ILE A 258 10.48 7.83 -14.47
N ASP A 259 10.94 8.23 -15.64
CA ASP A 259 12.15 7.73 -16.31
C ASP A 259 12.15 6.19 -16.34
N LYS A 260 12.95 5.56 -15.46
CA LYS A 260 13.07 4.10 -15.33
C LYS A 260 12.49 3.55 -14.03
N SER A 261 12.00 4.41 -13.13
CA SER A 261 11.44 4.00 -11.85
C SER A 261 9.92 3.80 -11.94
N PRO A 262 9.40 2.59 -11.64
CA PRO A 262 7.96 2.32 -11.69
C PRO A 262 7.25 3.02 -10.52
N ILE A 263 6.17 3.75 -10.83
CA ILE A 263 5.41 4.53 -9.84
C ILE A 263 3.96 4.07 -9.68
N LEU A 264 3.39 3.45 -10.72
CA LEU A 264 2.02 2.97 -10.71
C LEU A 264 1.90 1.78 -11.65
N TRP A 265 1.14 0.77 -11.26
CA TRP A 265 0.77 -0.32 -12.14
C TRP A 265 -0.63 -0.79 -11.80
N LYS A 266 -1.32 -1.33 -12.79
CA LYS A 266 -2.68 -1.85 -12.60
C LYS A 266 -2.96 -2.98 -13.56
N THR A 267 -3.69 -3.98 -13.09
CA THR A 267 -4.28 -5.02 -13.93
C THR A 267 -5.77 -5.07 -13.65
N ASN A 268 -6.59 -4.94 -14.68
CA ASN A 268 -8.06 -4.87 -14.57
C ASN A 268 -8.75 -5.68 -15.68
N LYS A 269 -9.96 -6.16 -15.40
CA LYS A 269 -10.91 -6.56 -16.43
C LYS A 269 -11.53 -5.33 -17.08
N GLN A 270 -11.75 -5.39 -18.40
CA GLN A 270 -12.51 -4.40 -19.15
C GLN A 270 -13.54 -5.07 -20.07
N LYS A 271 -14.63 -4.36 -20.33
CA LYS A 271 -15.72 -4.84 -21.21
C LYS A 271 -15.44 -4.62 -22.70
N CYS A 272 -14.61 -3.64 -23.07
CA CYS A 272 -14.20 -3.38 -24.47
C CYS A 272 -12.68 -3.40 -24.58
N SER A 273 -12.13 -3.96 -25.66
CA SER A 273 -10.70 -3.87 -25.97
C SER A 273 -10.35 -2.50 -26.56
N VAL A 274 -9.66 -1.66 -25.80
CA VAL A 274 -8.92 -0.53 -26.36
C VAL A 274 -7.44 -0.91 -26.36
N GLU A 275 -6.85 -0.99 -27.54
CA GLU A 275 -5.40 -1.11 -27.72
C GLU A 275 -4.79 0.24 -27.36
N ILE A 276 -4.20 0.36 -26.17
CA ILE A 276 -3.51 1.58 -25.76
C ILE A 276 -2.04 1.40 -26.16
N LEU A 277 -1.73 1.84 -27.38
CA LEU A 277 -0.37 2.11 -27.85
C LEU A 277 0.34 3.07 -26.90
N LYS A 278 1.67 2.98 -26.78
CA LYS A 278 2.51 3.92 -26.01
C LYS A 278 2.03 5.36 -26.19
N ILE A 279 1.40 5.92 -25.17
CA ILE A 279 1.06 7.34 -25.14
C ILE A 279 2.17 8.01 -24.31
N PRO A 280 3.14 8.71 -24.93
CA PRO A 280 3.91 9.69 -24.19
C PRO A 280 2.92 10.75 -23.69
N ILE A 281 2.77 10.85 -22.38
CA ILE A 281 1.96 11.91 -21.76
C ILE A 281 2.93 13.03 -21.40
N ASP A 282 3.01 14.05 -22.25
CA ASP A 282 3.69 15.30 -21.93
C ASP A 282 2.79 16.15 -21.01
N LEU A 283 2.80 15.82 -19.71
CA LEU A 283 2.27 16.71 -18.68
C LEU A 283 3.35 17.74 -18.35
N ALA A 284 3.24 18.93 -18.94
CA ALA A 284 4.03 20.08 -18.52
C ALA A 284 3.59 20.49 -17.10
N LEU A 285 4.41 20.14 -16.10
CA LEU A 285 4.34 20.68 -14.75
C LEU A 285 5.43 21.76 -14.58
N PRO A 286 5.24 22.71 -13.66
CA PRO A 286 6.00 23.96 -13.62
C PRO A 286 7.52 23.73 -13.53
N PRO A 287 8.32 24.65 -14.08
CA PRO A 287 9.77 24.54 -14.06
C PRO A 287 10.26 24.59 -12.61
N GLU A 288 11.31 23.80 -12.31
CA GLU A 288 11.98 23.63 -11.01
C GLU A 288 11.46 22.47 -10.12
N ALA A 289 11.56 21.24 -10.66
CA ALA A 289 11.63 20.02 -9.85
C ALA A 289 13.10 19.60 -9.65
N ASP A 290 13.93 20.49 -9.10
CA ASP A 290 15.26 20.09 -8.62
C ASP A 290 15.09 19.29 -7.33
N GLY A 291 15.70 18.09 -7.32
CA GLY A 291 15.36 17.00 -6.40
C GLY A 291 15.33 17.31 -4.90
N TYR A 292 14.48 16.57 -4.20
CA TYR A 292 14.48 16.49 -2.74
C TYR A 292 15.70 15.67 -2.28
N GLY A 293 16.70 16.31 -1.65
CA GLY A 293 17.93 15.65 -1.19
C GLY A 293 17.93 15.24 0.29
N GLY A 294 16.95 15.68 1.08
CA GLY A 294 16.83 15.31 2.49
C GLY A 294 16.21 13.92 2.67
N SER A 295 16.79 13.11 3.56
CA SER A 295 16.20 11.82 3.92
C SER A 295 14.86 12.02 4.65
N PRO A 296 13.77 11.33 4.26
CA PRO A 296 12.48 11.55 4.90
C PRO A 296 12.49 11.12 6.37
N ILE A 297 11.97 11.98 7.25
CA ILE A 297 11.90 11.73 8.69
C ILE A 297 10.48 11.35 9.10
N LEU A 298 10.37 10.27 9.88
CA LEU A 298 9.12 9.82 10.50
C LEU A 298 9.03 10.37 11.93
N ILE A 299 7.86 10.89 12.27
CA ILE A 299 7.52 11.48 13.57
C ILE A 299 6.15 10.96 13.98
N ARG A 300 5.92 10.78 15.27
CA ARG A 300 4.63 10.44 15.88
C ARG A 300 4.24 11.49 16.92
#